data_AF-A0A7E5V8K0-F1
#
_entry.id   AF-A0A7E5V8K0-F1
#
_cell.length_a   1.000
_cell.length_b   1.000
_cell.length_c   1.000
_cell.angle_alpha   90.00
_cell.angle_beta   90.00
_cell.angle_gamma   90.00
#
_symmetry.space_group_name_H-M   'P 1'
#
loop_
_entity.id
_entity.type
_entity.pdbx_description
1 polymer ?
#
loop_
_entity_poly.entity_id
_entity_poly.type
_entity_poly.pdbx_seq_one_letter_code
_entity_poly.pdbx_strand_id
1 'polypeptide(L)'
;MLFFDNTEIGMLAYFASLVFLLCAKGVILFRTSTCLRDNEEFSLCGWRCPATCINLRFLASDMCPSTWDCRVGCRCSPGYVRDEYSKQCVLVKNCPEASKCPTGEVLGSNLQCITRKHISNTNESHWDDYN
;
A
#
# COMPACT_ATOMS: atom_id res chain seq x y z
N MET A 1 6.06 16.77 62.77
CA MET A 1 5.89 15.55 61.96
C MET A 1 4.62 15.74 61.15
N LEU A 2 4.73 15.89 59.83
CA LEU A 2 3.54 15.91 58.97
C LEU A 2 3.13 14.46 58.72
N PHE A 3 2.00 14.05 59.28
CA PHE A 3 1.36 12.77 58.99
C PHE A 3 0.61 12.95 57.67
N PHE A 4 1.14 12.40 56.59
CA PHE A 4 0.36 12.24 55.36
C PHE A 4 -0.55 11.04 55.53
N ASP A 5 -1.86 11.27 55.52
CA ASP A 5 -2.87 10.22 55.64
C ASP A 5 -2.71 9.19 54.50
N ASN A 6 -2.77 7.90 54.85
CA ASN A 6 -2.63 6.77 53.90
C ASN A 6 -3.62 6.84 52.72
N THR A 7 -4.72 7.58 52.90
CA THR A 7 -5.76 7.86 51.91
C THR A 7 -5.29 8.78 50.77
N GLU A 8 -4.45 9.78 51.06
CA GLU A 8 -3.88 10.67 50.03
C GLU A 8 -2.82 9.96 49.19
N ILE A 9 -2.00 9.12 49.84
CA ILE A 9 -0.98 8.29 49.17
C ILE A 9 -1.66 7.28 48.24
N GLY A 10 -2.76 6.67 48.68
CA GLY A 10 -3.57 5.76 47.85
C GLY A 10 -4.20 6.46 46.64
N MET A 11 -4.66 7.70 46.82
CA MET A 11 -5.26 8.48 45.73
C MET A 11 -4.22 8.86 44.66
N LEU A 12 -3.02 9.30 45.07
CA LEU A 12 -1.92 9.60 44.16
C LEU A 12 -1.44 8.37 43.38
N ALA A 13 -1.36 7.22 44.04
CA ALA A 13 -0.99 5.95 43.40
C ALA A 13 -2.03 5.49 42.36
N TYR A 14 -3.32 5.70 42.63
CA TYR A 14 -4.39 5.40 41.69
C TYR A 14 -4.34 6.30 40.46
N PHE A 15 -4.16 7.62 40.63
CA PHE A 15 -4.02 8.56 39.52
C PHE A 15 -2.78 8.24 38.67
N ALA A 16 -1.64 7.93 39.29
CA ALA A 16 -0.43 7.52 38.57
C ALA A 16 -0.67 6.24 37.74
N SER A 17 -1.39 5.27 38.30
CA SER A 17 -1.75 4.03 37.60
C SER A 17 -2.69 4.28 36.41
N LEU A 18 -3.70 5.15 36.56
CA LEU A 18 -4.59 5.54 35.47
C LEU A 18 -3.85 6.27 34.35
N VAL A 19 -2.97 7.22 34.68
CA VAL A 19 -2.13 7.92 33.71
C VAL A 19 -1.24 6.93 32.97
N PHE A 20 -0.60 6.00 33.67
CA PHE A 20 0.23 4.96 33.05
C PHE A 20 -0.56 4.07 32.08
N LEU A 21 -1.77 3.66 32.46
CA LEU A 21 -2.66 2.88 31.60
C LEU A 21 -3.13 3.66 30.36
N LEU A 22 -3.44 4.96 30.51
CA LEU A 22 -3.81 5.83 29.40
C LEU A 22 -2.63 6.09 28.46
N CYS A 23 -1.42 6.33 29.00
CA CYS A 23 -0.19 6.46 28.23
C CYS A 23 0.15 5.15 27.49
N ALA A 24 0.06 4.00 28.14
CA ALA A 24 0.30 2.70 27.52
C ALA A 24 -0.71 2.43 26.38
N LYS A 25 -2.00 2.70 26.59
CA LYS A 25 -3.02 2.61 25.53
C LYS A 25 -2.77 3.59 24.39
N GLY A 26 -2.29 4.80 24.70
CA GLY A 26 -1.89 5.82 23.73
C GLY A 26 -0.70 5.39 22.88
N VAL A 27 0.31 4.75 23.47
CA VAL A 27 1.48 4.21 22.77
C VAL A 27 1.09 3.05 21.85
N ILE A 28 0.19 2.18 22.28
CA ILE A 28 -0.30 1.05 21.45
C ILE A 28 -1.11 1.55 20.23
N LEU A 29 -1.78 2.71 20.35
CA LEU A 29 -2.49 3.36 19.25
C LEU A 29 -1.58 4.19 18.33
N PHE A 30 -0.34 4.47 18.72
CA PHE A 30 0.55 5.35 17.99
C PHE A 30 1.45 4.55 17.04
N ARG A 31 0.94 4.38 15.80
CA ARG A 31 1.71 4.08 14.59
C ARG A 31 2.45 2.73 14.61
N THR A 32 1.74 1.63 14.45
CA THR A 32 2.38 0.46 13.82
C THR A 32 2.53 0.76 12.33
N SER A 33 3.77 0.84 11.85
CA SER A 33 4.13 0.90 10.43
C SER A 33 3.89 -0.46 9.77
N THR A 34 2.64 -0.95 9.86
CA THR A 34 2.23 -2.29 9.44
C THR A 34 1.37 -2.18 8.20
N CYS A 35 1.74 -2.92 7.17
CA CYS A 35 0.95 -3.02 5.95
C CYS A 35 -0.31 -3.86 6.21
N LEU A 36 -1.46 -3.39 5.74
CA LEU A 36 -2.75 -4.07 5.94
C LEU A 36 -2.98 -5.23 4.97
N ARG A 37 -2.25 -5.26 3.85
CA ARG A 37 -2.45 -6.25 2.80
C ARG A 37 -1.44 -7.37 2.95
N ASP A 38 -1.86 -8.57 2.59
CA ASP A 38 -0.99 -9.74 2.63
C ASP A 38 0.17 -9.59 1.65
N ASN A 39 1.31 -10.18 2.02
CA ASN A 39 2.55 -10.17 1.24
C ASN A 39 3.08 -8.76 0.94
N GLU A 40 2.77 -7.79 1.81
CA GLU A 40 3.39 -6.46 1.82
C GLU A 40 4.31 -6.29 3.02
N GLU A 41 5.44 -5.64 2.80
CA GLU A 41 6.40 -5.25 3.81
C GLU A 41 6.55 -3.73 3.81
N PHE A 42 6.63 -3.15 5.01
CA PHE A 42 6.89 -1.73 5.15
C PHE A 42 8.36 -1.46 4.85
N SER A 43 8.62 -0.64 3.85
CA SER A 43 9.99 -0.26 3.49
C SER A 43 10.16 1.25 3.41
N LEU A 44 11.34 1.71 3.80
CA LEU A 44 11.76 3.12 3.68
C LEU A 44 12.26 3.44 2.28
N CYS A 45 12.86 2.45 1.62
CA CYS A 45 13.39 2.57 0.27
C CYS A 45 13.15 1.30 -0.54
N GLY A 46 13.11 1.42 -1.84
CA GLY A 46 13.03 0.25 -2.70
C GLY A 46 13.37 0.58 -4.14
N TRP A 47 13.22 -0.42 -4.99
CA TRP A 47 13.45 -0.24 -6.41
C TRP A 47 12.50 0.80 -7.03
N ARG A 48 13.00 1.70 -7.89
CA ARG A 48 12.18 2.76 -8.50
C ARG A 48 11.07 2.21 -9.40
N CYS A 49 11.30 1.07 -10.04
CA CYS A 49 10.40 0.43 -11.01
C CYS A 49 9.72 -0.82 -10.39
N PRO A 50 8.77 -0.67 -9.45
CA PRO A 50 8.20 -1.81 -8.74
C PRO A 50 7.60 -2.83 -9.73
N ALA A 51 7.84 -4.12 -9.46
CA ALA A 51 7.33 -5.17 -10.33
C ALA A 51 5.81 -5.33 -10.18
N THR A 52 5.12 -5.31 -11.31
CA THR A 52 3.67 -5.47 -11.41
C THR A 52 3.34 -6.55 -12.43
N CYS A 53 2.16 -7.15 -12.33
CA CYS A 53 1.74 -8.20 -13.26
C CYS A 53 1.80 -7.76 -14.74
N ILE A 54 1.60 -6.47 -15.03
CA ILE A 54 1.67 -5.91 -16.39
C ILE A 54 3.10 -5.61 -16.84
N ASN A 55 3.98 -5.20 -15.92
CA ASN A 55 5.31 -4.69 -16.25
C ASN A 55 6.42 -5.74 -16.15
N LEU A 56 6.09 -6.98 -15.78
CA LEU A 56 7.03 -8.11 -15.71
C LEU A 56 7.96 -8.24 -16.92
N ARG A 57 7.44 -8.01 -18.11
CA ARG A 57 8.21 -8.05 -19.37
C ARG A 57 9.09 -6.83 -19.63
N PHE A 58 8.77 -5.70 -19.02
CA PHE A 58 9.51 -4.44 -19.17
C PHE A 58 10.63 -4.29 -18.13
N LEU A 59 10.61 -5.06 -17.04
CA LEU A 59 11.68 -5.07 -16.03
C LEU A 59 13.04 -5.49 -16.60
N ALA A 60 13.05 -6.31 -17.67
CA ALA A 60 14.27 -6.71 -18.37
C ALA A 60 14.69 -5.76 -19.50
N SER A 61 13.89 -4.72 -19.77
CA SER A 61 14.17 -3.74 -20.82
C SER A 61 14.85 -2.49 -20.23
N ASP A 62 15.56 -1.74 -21.06
CA ASP A 62 16.15 -0.43 -20.71
C ASP A 62 15.14 0.62 -20.18
N MET A 63 13.84 0.31 -20.22
CA MET A 63 12.75 1.16 -19.73
C MET A 63 12.62 1.18 -18.20
N CYS A 64 13.14 0.18 -17.46
CA CYS A 64 13.21 0.25 -16.00
C CYS A 64 14.63 0.64 -15.57
N PRO A 65 14.87 1.90 -15.14
CA PRO A 65 16.20 2.30 -14.67
C PRO A 65 16.56 1.55 -13.39
N SER A 66 17.82 1.11 -13.30
CA SER A 66 18.38 0.41 -12.14
C SER A 66 18.68 1.35 -10.97
N THR A 67 17.69 2.17 -10.61
CA THR A 67 17.81 3.19 -9.58
C THR A 67 16.91 2.87 -8.40
N TRP A 68 17.39 3.18 -7.20
CA TRP A 68 16.63 3.07 -5.97
C TRP A 68 15.85 4.36 -5.72
N ASP A 69 14.69 4.23 -5.09
CA ASP A 69 13.82 5.33 -4.70
C ASP A 69 13.41 5.17 -3.23
N CYS A 70 13.68 6.20 -2.43
CA CYS A 70 13.41 6.21 -1.00
C CYS A 70 12.03 6.81 -0.69
N ARG A 71 11.00 6.25 -1.33
CA ARG A 71 9.60 6.52 -0.97
C ARG A 71 9.15 5.53 0.09
N VAL A 72 8.97 6.06 1.31
CA VAL A 72 8.46 5.31 2.46
C VAL A 72 7.05 4.80 2.19
N GLY A 73 6.81 3.51 2.40
CA GLY A 73 5.49 2.91 2.24
C GLY A 73 5.49 1.39 2.19
N CYS A 74 4.32 0.83 1.92
CA CYS A 74 4.13 -0.61 1.77
C CYS A 74 4.50 -1.07 0.35
N ARG A 75 5.33 -2.11 0.28
CA ARG A 75 5.80 -2.70 -0.97
C ARG A 75 5.60 -4.21 -0.93
N CYS A 76 5.37 -4.83 -2.07
CA CYS A 76 5.29 -6.29 -2.13
C CYS A 76 6.60 -6.92 -1.63
N SER A 77 6.46 -7.94 -0.78
CA SER A 77 7.59 -8.72 -0.28
C SER A 77 8.35 -9.37 -1.45
N PRO A 78 9.65 -9.71 -1.26
CA PRO A 78 10.43 -10.38 -2.29
C PRO A 78 9.73 -11.64 -2.85
N GLY A 79 9.68 -11.76 -4.18
CA GLY A 79 9.00 -12.87 -4.86
C GLY A 79 7.51 -12.62 -5.19
N TYR A 80 6.93 -11.53 -4.69
CA TYR A 80 5.58 -11.09 -5.01
C TYR A 80 5.59 -9.88 -5.93
N VAL A 81 4.59 -9.79 -6.80
CA VAL A 81 4.36 -8.65 -7.69
C VAL A 81 2.99 -8.05 -7.43
N ARG A 82 2.87 -6.73 -7.63
CA ARG A 82 1.59 -6.05 -7.44
C ARG A 82 0.69 -6.36 -8.64
N ASP A 83 -0.47 -6.93 -8.37
CA ASP A 83 -1.55 -6.97 -9.33
C ASP A 83 -2.21 -5.60 -9.42
N GLU A 84 -2.35 -5.06 -10.63
CA GLU A 84 -2.99 -3.76 -10.84
C GLU A 84 -4.50 -3.81 -10.66
N TYR A 85 -5.12 -4.98 -10.78
CA TYR A 85 -6.56 -5.14 -10.66
C TYR A 85 -7.00 -5.31 -9.21
N SER A 86 -6.57 -6.39 -8.57
CA SER A 86 -6.88 -6.65 -7.15
C SER A 86 -6.15 -5.71 -6.20
N LYS A 87 -5.10 -5.02 -6.66
CA LYS A 87 -4.17 -4.23 -5.85
C LYS A 87 -3.48 -5.06 -4.75
N GLN A 88 -3.48 -6.39 -4.85
CA GLN A 88 -2.81 -7.30 -3.93
C GLN A 88 -1.43 -7.72 -4.44
N CYS A 89 -0.56 -8.15 -3.53
CA CYS A 89 0.73 -8.73 -3.86
C CYS A 89 0.57 -10.23 -4.07
N VAL A 90 0.74 -10.66 -5.31
CA VAL A 90 0.52 -12.05 -5.74
C VAL A 90 1.81 -12.64 -6.33
N LEU A 91 1.89 -13.97 -6.38
CA LEU A 91 2.97 -14.64 -7.11
C LEU A 91 2.81 -14.37 -8.61
N VAL A 92 3.92 -14.30 -9.33
CA VAL A 92 3.93 -14.08 -10.80
C VAL A 92 3.02 -15.06 -11.55
N LYS A 93 3.03 -16.34 -11.13
CA LYS A 93 2.15 -17.39 -11.70
C LYS A 93 0.65 -17.17 -11.46
N ASN A 94 0.29 -16.34 -10.48
CA ASN A 94 -1.08 -16.01 -10.12
C ASN A 94 -1.50 -14.66 -10.70
N CYS A 95 -0.66 -14.03 -11.54
CA CYS A 95 -1.08 -12.84 -12.26
C CYS A 95 -2.27 -13.18 -13.18
N PRO A 96 -3.29 -12.32 -13.23
CA PRO A 96 -4.39 -12.51 -14.18
C PRO A 96 -3.81 -12.53 -15.60
N GLU A 97 -4.26 -13.48 -16.42
CA GLU A 97 -3.87 -13.52 -17.83
C GLU A 97 -4.21 -12.16 -18.45
N ALA A 98 -3.20 -11.50 -19.02
CA ALA A 98 -3.28 -10.15 -19.58
C ALA A 98 -4.33 -9.97 -20.70
N SER A 99 -5.01 -11.04 -21.11
CA SER A 99 -6.07 -11.04 -22.11
C SER A 99 -7.46 -10.74 -21.54
N LYS A 100 -7.65 -10.78 -20.21
CA LYS A 100 -8.98 -10.61 -19.60
C LYS A 100 -9.01 -9.37 -18.72
N CYS A 101 -9.53 -8.31 -19.29
CA CYS A 101 -9.95 -7.15 -18.51
C CYS A 101 -11.20 -7.45 -17.69
N PRO A 102 -11.37 -6.80 -16.52
CA PRO A 102 -12.65 -6.73 -15.84
C PRO A 102 -13.77 -6.31 -16.78
N THR A 103 -15.00 -6.72 -16.49
CA THR A 103 -16.17 -6.39 -17.30
C THR A 103 -16.33 -4.86 -17.40
N GLY A 104 -16.33 -4.33 -18.63
CA GLY A 104 -16.45 -2.89 -18.91
C GLY A 104 -15.12 -2.20 -19.25
N GLU A 105 -14.00 -2.93 -19.17
CA GLU A 105 -12.68 -2.44 -19.57
C GLU A 105 -12.13 -3.20 -20.79
N VAL A 106 -11.24 -2.56 -21.53
CA VAL A 106 -10.55 -3.11 -22.71
C VAL A 106 -9.06 -2.97 -22.55
N LEU A 107 -8.28 -3.90 -23.10
CA LEU A 107 -6.82 -3.89 -22.97
C LEU A 107 -6.23 -2.78 -23.86
N GLY A 108 -5.62 -1.78 -23.24
CA GLY A 108 -4.87 -0.72 -23.92
C GLY A 108 -3.55 -1.22 -24.51
N SER A 109 -2.94 -0.40 -25.36
CA SER A 109 -1.63 -0.68 -25.99
C SER A 109 -0.50 -0.79 -24.96
N ASN A 110 -0.64 -0.11 -23.83
CA ASN A 110 0.24 -0.20 -22.65
C ASN A 110 -0.07 -1.40 -21.73
N LEU A 111 -0.98 -2.29 -22.14
CA LEU A 111 -1.48 -3.48 -21.42
C LEU A 111 -2.16 -3.20 -20.09
N GLN A 112 -2.63 -1.97 -19.92
CA GLN A 112 -3.54 -1.64 -18.84
C GLN A 112 -4.96 -1.79 -19.36
N CYS A 113 -5.85 -2.35 -18.56
CA CYS A 113 -7.26 -2.26 -18.88
C CYS A 113 -7.75 -0.84 -18.64
N ILE A 114 -8.41 -0.29 -19.63
CA ILE A 114 -8.95 1.06 -19.63
C ILE A 114 -10.45 1.00 -19.81
N THR A 115 -11.17 1.88 -19.12
CA THR A 115 -12.61 2.03 -19.33
C THR A 115 -12.84 2.82 -20.60
N ARG A 116 -13.72 2.32 -21.47
CA ARG A 116 -14.09 3.05 -22.69
C ARG A 116 -15.04 4.19 -22.31
N LYS A 117 -14.54 5.41 -22.16
CA LYS A 117 -15.41 6.57 -21.95
C LYS A 117 -16.06 6.92 -23.29
N HIS A 118 -17.32 6.53 -23.50
CA HIS A 118 -18.10 7.03 -24.63
C HIS A 118 -18.35 8.53 -24.40
N ILE A 119 -17.52 9.40 -24.98
CA ILE A 119 -17.83 10.82 -25.09
C ILE A 119 -18.87 10.93 -26.19
N SER A 120 -20.14 11.08 -25.81
CA SER A 120 -21.30 11.06 -26.71
C SER A 120 -21.43 12.30 -27.62
N ASN A 121 -20.32 12.95 -27.99
CA ASN A 121 -20.33 14.12 -28.90
C ASN A 121 -19.23 14.11 -29.97
N THR A 122 -18.44 13.04 -30.08
CA THR A 122 -17.55 12.85 -31.23
C THR A 122 -17.64 11.40 -31.70
N ASN A 123 -17.85 11.19 -33.01
CA ASN A 123 -17.71 9.87 -33.65
C ASN A 123 -16.22 9.47 -33.75
N GLU A 124 -15.46 9.65 -32.67
CA GLU A 124 -14.06 9.29 -32.58
C GLU A 124 -13.83 8.63 -31.23
N SER A 125 -13.43 7.36 -31.26
CA SER A 125 -12.89 6.66 -30.10
C SER A 125 -11.54 7.28 -29.76
N HIS A 126 -11.55 8.41 -29.06
CA HIS A 126 -10.36 9.01 -28.51
C HIS A 126 -9.96 8.21 -27.27
N TRP A 127 -8.82 7.52 -27.34
CA TRP A 127 -8.23 6.82 -26.22
C TRP A 127 -7.52 7.88 -25.37
N ASP A 128 -8.11 8.25 -24.24
CA ASP A 128 -7.45 9.15 -23.29
C ASP A 128 -6.26 8.41 -22.67
N ASP A 129 -5.08 8.58 -23.27
CA ASP A 129 -3.79 8.30 -22.65
C ASP A 129 -3.62 9.28 -21.47
N TYR A 130 -3.81 8.80 -20.24
CA TYR A 130 -3.46 9.57 -19.06
C TYR A 130 -1.93 9.55 -18.86
N ASN A 131 -1.34 10.72 -19.04
CA ASN A 131 0.03 11.09 -18.66
C ASN A 131 0.16 11.18 -17.13
#